data_AF-A0A444KQ59-F1
#
_entry.id   AF-A0A444KQ59-F1
#
_cell.length_a   1.000
_cell.length_b   1.000
_cell.length_c   1.000
_cell.angle_alpha   90.00
_cell.angle_beta   90.00
_cell.angle_gamma   90.00
#
_symmetry.space_group_name_H-M   'P 1'
#
loop_
_entity.id
_entity.type
_entity.pdbx_description
1 polymer ?
#
loop_
_entity_poly.entity_id
_entity_poly.type
_entity_poly.pdbx_seq_one_letter_code
_entity_poly.pdbx_strand_id
1 'polypeptide(L)' 'MTLPYIFRWDRFGRNGQPCAVTARSKPAPGTFVLPGFGRPASPRFNSIRVEFADGFAMITSGNAIRRAKP' A
#
# COMPACT_ATOMS: atom_id res chain seq x y z
N MET A 1 -10.27 16.35 10.12
CA MET A 1 -9.98 14.91 10.02
C MET A 1 -8.49 14.74 9.81
N THR A 2 -7.77 14.21 10.79
CA THR A 2 -6.32 14.00 10.70
C THR A 2 -6.06 12.72 9.92
N LEU A 3 -5.54 12.83 8.70
CA LEU A 3 -5.20 11.66 7.89
C LEU A 3 -3.86 11.06 8.37
N PRO A 4 -3.76 9.74 8.53
CA PRO A 4 -2.66 9.11 9.27
C PRO A 4 -1.32 9.04 8.52
N TYR A 5 -1.30 9.30 7.22
CA TYR A 5 -0.10 9.17 6.38
C TYR A 5 0.16 10.42 5.55
N ILE A 6 1.42 10.63 5.19
CA ILE A 6 1.91 11.62 4.23
C ILE A 6 2.41 10.89 2.99
N PHE A 7 1.92 11.27 1.82
CA PHE A 7 2.40 10.76 0.53
C PHE A 7 3.77 11.36 0.19
N ARG A 8 4.71 10.56 -0.33
CA ARG A 8 6.14 10.90 -0.47
C ARG A 8 6.73 10.59 -1.85
N TRP A 9 5.89 10.56 -2.89
CA TRP A 9 6.32 10.25 -4.25
C TRP A 9 6.15 11.45 -5.19
N ASP A 10 7.23 11.81 -5.89
CA ASP A 10 7.31 13.07 -6.66
C ASP A 10 6.62 13.03 -8.03
N ARG A 11 6.57 11.87 -8.71
CA ARG A 11 6.10 11.78 -10.11
C ARG A 11 4.59 12.10 -10.33
N PHE A 12 3.83 12.42 -9.28
CA PHE A 12 2.38 12.64 -9.35
C PHE A 12 1.93 13.97 -8.73
N GLY A 13 2.86 14.88 -8.39
CA GLY A 13 2.53 16.23 -7.91
C GLY A 13 1.82 16.28 -6.55
N ARG A 14 1.79 15.17 -5.81
CA ARG A 14 1.09 15.04 -4.51
C ARG A 14 2.02 14.80 -3.33
N ASN A 15 3.33 14.89 -3.51
CA ASN A 15 4.28 14.72 -2.41
C ASN A 15 3.98 15.73 -1.29
N GLY A 16 3.97 15.26 -0.05
CA GLY A 16 3.64 16.02 1.15
C GLY A 16 2.16 16.02 1.51
N GLN A 17 1.27 15.56 0.61
CA GLN A 17 -0.17 15.57 0.91
C GLN A 17 -0.55 14.50 1.93
N PRO A 18 -1.45 14.83 2.88
CA PRO A 18 -1.99 13.88 3.82
C PRO A 18 -2.97 12.91 3.13
N CYS A 19 -2.91 11.63 3.48
CA CYS A 19 -3.72 10.56 2.90
C CYS A 19 -4.07 9.46 3.91
N ALA A 20 -5.16 8.74 3.64
CA ALA A 20 -5.55 7.52 4.34
C ALA A 20 -5.26 6.29 3.48
N VAL A 21 -4.87 5.18 4.10
CA VAL A 21 -4.76 3.88 3.42
C VAL A 21 -6.09 3.17 3.55
N THR A 22 -6.80 2.96 2.44
CA THR A 22 -8.13 2.31 2.43
C THR A 22 -8.08 0.85 2.01
N ALA A 23 -6.99 0.39 1.38
CA ALA A 23 -6.73 -1.03 1.15
C ALA A 23 -5.22 -1.33 1.18
N ARG A 24 -4.87 -2.52 1.68
CA ARG A 24 -3.48 -3.02 1.71
C ARG A 24 -3.47 -4.52 1.46
N SER A 25 -2.59 -4.95 0.56
CA SER A 25 -2.34 -6.38 0.35
C SER A 25 -1.80 -7.03 1.62
N LYS A 26 -2.41 -8.16 2.02
CA LYS A 26 -1.93 -9.00 3.11
C LYS A 26 -1.19 -10.20 2.49
N PRO A 27 -0.01 -10.56 3.02
CA PRO A 27 0.64 -11.79 2.61
C PRO A 27 -0.25 -12.97 2.96
N ALA A 28 -0.48 -13.84 1.97
CA ALA A 28 -1.19 -15.09 2.14
C ALA A 28 -0.35 -16.19 1.47
N PRO A 29 -0.20 -17.37 2.10
CA PRO A 29 0.40 -18.51 1.44
C PRO A 29 -0.37 -18.83 0.16
N GLY A 30 0.33 -19.26 -0.90
CA GLY A 30 -0.33 -19.92 -2.02
C GLY A 30 -1.17 -21.09 -1.52
N THR A 31 -2.40 -21.20 -2.04
CA THR A 31 -3.42 -22.13 -1.52
C THR A 31 -3.18 -23.58 -1.94
N PHE A 32 -2.29 -23.81 -2.91
CA PHE A 32 -2.06 -25.13 -3.49
C PHE A 32 -0.60 -25.54 -3.42
N VAL A 33 -0.36 -26.77 -2.98
CA VAL A 33 0.95 -27.43 -2.95
C VAL A 33 1.00 -28.40 -4.12
N LEU A 34 1.99 -28.25 -5.00
CA LEU A 34 2.28 -29.24 -6.04
C LEU A 34 3.27 -30.28 -5.46
N PRO A 35 2.91 -31.58 -5.39
CA PRO A 35 3.85 -32.61 -4.97
C PRO A 35 5.12 -32.56 -5.82
N GLY A 36 6.29 -32.51 -5.17
CA GLY A 36 7.59 -32.38 -5.84
C GLY A 36 7.98 -30.97 -6.29
N PHE A 37 7.10 -29.97 -6.16
CA PHE A 37 7.34 -28.60 -6.61
C PHE A 37 7.31 -27.59 -5.44
N GLY A 38 8.37 -27.64 -4.61
CA GLY A 38 8.65 -26.63 -3.58
C GLY A 38 7.52 -26.36 -2.56
N ARG A 39 7.70 -25.31 -1.75
CA ARG A 39 6.64 -24.79 -0.87
C ARG A 39 5.91 -23.64 -1.59
N PRO A 40 4.59 -23.46 -1.37
CA PRO A 40 3.86 -22.32 -1.92
C PRO A 40 4.51 -21.02 -1.46
N ALA A 41 4.86 -20.15 -2.40
CA ALA A 41 5.35 -18.82 -2.07
C ALA A 41 4.24 -18.01 -1.37
N SER A 42 4.63 -17.14 -0.44
CA SER A 42 3.75 -16.12 0.14
C SER A 42 4.26 -14.76 -0.34
N PRO A 43 3.95 -14.36 -1.59
CA PRO A 43 4.45 -13.11 -2.13
C PRO A 43 3.89 -11.93 -1.32
N ARG A 44 4.80 -11.10 -0.81
CA ARG A 44 4.43 -9.82 -0.19
C ARG A 44 4.23 -8.78 -1.29
N PHE A 45 2.99 -8.60 -1.72
CA PHE A 45 2.64 -7.43 -2.53
C PHE A 45 2.75 -6.15 -1.69
N ASN A 46 3.42 -5.14 -2.25
CA ASN A 46 3.60 -3.83 -1.60
C ASN A 46 2.56 -2.79 -2.08
N SER A 47 1.56 -3.19 -2.86
CA SER A 47 0.58 -2.24 -3.39
C SER A 47 -0.47 -1.89 -2.32
N ILE A 48 -0.82 -0.61 -2.25
CA ILE A 48 -1.83 -0.06 -1.35
C ILE A 48 -2.77 0.86 -2.11
N ARG A 49 -4.02 0.97 -1.64
CA ARG A 49 -4.93 2.04 -2.04
C ARG A 49 -4.82 3.18 -1.06
N VAL A 50 -4.57 4.38 -1.56
CA VAL A 50 -4.60 5.62 -0.78
C VAL A 50 -5.76 6.50 -1.23
N GLU A 51 -6.30 7.25 -0.28
CA GLU A 51 -7.35 8.25 -0.50
C GLU A 51 -6.93 9.57 0.14
N PHE A 52 -7.04 10.65 -0.63
CA PHE A 52 -6.65 12.00 -0.22
C PHE A 52 -7.88 12.79 0.26
N ALA A 53 -7.65 13.95 0.90
CA ALA A 53 -8.72 14.78 1.46
C ALA A 53 -9.71 15.32 0.43
N ASP A 54 -9.30 15.42 -0.84
CA ASP A 54 -10.13 15.86 -1.97
C ASP A 54 -10.98 14.73 -2.58
N GLY A 55 -10.96 13.53 -1.98
CA GLY A 55 -11.68 12.36 -2.47
C GLY A 55 -10.97 11.61 -3.62
N PHE A 56 -9.80 12.08 -4.05
CA PHE A 56 -9.01 11.34 -5.03
C PHE A 56 -8.47 10.04 -4.41
N ALA A 57 -8.58 8.94 -5.16
CA ALA A 57 -8.03 7.65 -4.76
C ALA A 57 -7.10 7.08 -5.83
N MET A 58 -6.04 6.38 -5.39
CA MET A 58 -5.13 5.67 -6.31
C MET A 58 -4.51 4.43 -5.67
N ILE A 59 -4.01 3.54 -6.52
CA ILE A 59 -3.12 2.46 -6.12
C ILE A 59 -1.67 2.91 -6.26
N THR A 60 -0.88 2.70 -5.21
CA THR A 60 0.55 3.06 -5.17
C THR A 60 1.34 2.04 -4.35
N SER A 61 2.67 2.19 -4.32
CA SER A 61 3.55 1.41 -3.44
C SER A 61 3.39 1.85 -1.98
N GLY A 62 3.41 0.91 -1.05
CA GLY A 62 3.46 1.19 0.39
C GLY A 62 4.69 2.00 0.82
N ASN A 63 5.75 1.99 0.00
CA ASN A 63 6.94 2.82 0.21
C ASN A 63 6.69 4.30 -0.13
N ALA A 64 5.62 4.61 -0.87
CA ALA A 64 5.26 5.97 -1.25
C ALA A 64 4.56 6.74 -0.13
N ILE A 65 4.37 6.15 1.05
CA ILE A 65 3.74 6.80 2.20
C ILE A 65 4.63 6.72 3.44
N ARG A 66 4.48 7.71 4.33
CA ARG A 66 5.09 7.74 5.66
C ARG A 66 4.02 8.03 6.68
N ARG A 67 4.09 7.46 7.88
CA ARG A 67 3.20 7.86 8.98
C ARG A 67 3.38 9.34 9.28
N ALA A 68 2.29 10.08 9.43
CA ALA A 68 2.34 11.42 9.99
C ALA A 68 2.90 11.31 11.43
N LYS A 69 3.83 12.19 11.79
CA LYS A 69 4.20 12.32 13.21
C LYS A 69 3.00 12.91 13.96
N PRO A 70 2.75 12.49 15.22
CA PRO A 70 1.82 13.20 16.08
C PRO A 70 2.28 14.66 16.28
#